data_AF-A0AAV0KKN1-F1
#
_entry.id   AF-A0AAV0KKN1-F1
#
_cell.length_a   1.000
_cell.length_b   1.000
_cell.length_c   1.000
_cell.angle_alpha   90.00
_cell.angle_beta   90.00
_cell.angle_gamma   90.00
#
_symmetry.space_group_name_H-M   'P 1'
#
loop_
_entity.id
_entity.type
_entity.pdbx_description
1 polymer ?
#
loop_
_entity_poly.entity_id
_entity_poly.type
_entity_poly.pdbx_seq_one_letter_code
_entity_poly.pdbx_strand_id
1 'polypeptide(L)'
;MNGMACKNPAMVQASDFAFSGLHIPGNTSDAMGFRVTLVSMTQIPGLNTLGICLHQKVDYAPWGIVPLHTHPRAIEILTVIEGSLEVGFVTSNPGNRHITKILKKGDVFVFPVGLIHYQRNIGYGNAVAIAALSSQNPGVITIANTVFGSKPDISTDLLAKAFQVDKSAVWQLQAKF
;
A
#
# COMPACT_ATOMS: atom_id res chain seq x y z
N MET A 1 -16.47 -7.89 18.75
CA MET A 1 -16.71 -8.67 17.50
C MET A 1 -15.50 -8.57 16.59
N ASN A 2 -15.24 -9.56 15.74
CA ASN A 2 -14.24 -9.46 14.68
C ASN A 2 -14.92 -8.89 13.42
N GLY A 3 -14.44 -7.77 12.88
CA GLY A 3 -15.11 -7.01 11.80
C GLY A 3 -16.08 -5.94 12.33
N MET A 4 -17.16 -5.65 11.59
CA MET A 4 -18.19 -4.68 12.01
C MET A 4 -19.59 -5.29 12.07
N ALA A 5 -20.47 -4.63 12.84
CA ALA A 5 -21.88 -4.99 12.93
C ALA A 5 -22.60 -4.73 11.60
N CYS A 6 -23.52 -5.64 11.25
CA CYS A 6 -24.30 -5.52 10.04
C CYS A 6 -25.54 -4.65 10.24
N LYS A 7 -25.88 -3.88 9.23
CA LYS A 7 -27.16 -3.18 9.10
C LYS A 7 -28.29 -4.21 8.96
N ASN A 8 -29.51 -3.86 9.39
CA ASN A 8 -30.69 -4.69 9.14
C ASN A 8 -30.85 -4.91 7.62
N PRO A 9 -30.93 -6.17 7.13
CA PRO A 9 -31.07 -6.47 5.70
C PRO A 9 -32.24 -5.74 5.02
N ALA A 10 -33.34 -5.49 5.73
CA ALA A 10 -34.51 -4.79 5.21
C ALA A 10 -34.26 -3.28 4.95
N MET A 11 -33.19 -2.71 5.52
CA MET A 11 -32.83 -1.29 5.36
C MET A 11 -31.67 -1.06 4.39
N VAL A 12 -31.14 -2.15 3.80
CA VAL A 12 -29.99 -2.07 2.88
C VAL A 12 -30.42 -1.49 1.53
N GLN A 13 -29.59 -0.62 0.96
CA GLN A 13 -29.83 0.06 -0.31
C GLN A 13 -28.61 -0.08 -1.25
N ALA A 14 -28.81 0.21 -2.54
CA ALA A 14 -27.73 0.15 -3.54
C ALA A 14 -26.52 1.05 -3.17
N SER A 15 -26.77 2.17 -2.48
CA SER A 15 -25.73 3.06 -1.98
C SER A 15 -24.82 2.42 -0.93
N ASP A 16 -25.26 1.37 -0.21
CA ASP A 16 -24.42 0.62 0.73
C ASP A 16 -23.37 -0.24 -0.01
N PHE A 17 -23.51 -0.43 -1.33
CA PHE A 17 -22.64 -1.26 -2.18
C PHE A 17 -21.91 -0.47 -3.28
N ALA A 18 -22.09 0.85 -3.37
CA ALA A 18 -21.57 1.66 -4.47
C ALA A 18 -20.66 2.78 -3.97
N PHE A 19 -19.62 3.07 -4.75
CA PHE A 19 -18.75 4.23 -4.54
C PHE A 19 -18.49 4.93 -5.87
N SER A 20 -18.54 6.26 -5.86
CA SER A 20 -18.19 7.11 -6.98
C SER A 20 -17.07 8.06 -6.56
N GLY A 21 -16.11 8.31 -7.46
CA GLY A 21 -15.01 9.25 -7.22
C GLY A 21 -13.62 8.74 -7.61
N LEU A 22 -13.47 7.45 -7.93
CA LEU A 22 -12.18 6.92 -8.40
C LEU A 22 -11.69 7.54 -9.72
N HIS A 23 -12.58 8.13 -10.53
CA HIS A 23 -12.17 8.84 -11.74
C HIS A 23 -11.45 10.17 -11.45
N ILE A 24 -11.55 10.69 -10.22
CA ILE A 24 -10.92 11.95 -9.84
C ILE A 24 -9.44 11.69 -9.53
N PRO A 25 -8.49 12.43 -10.12
CA PRO A 25 -7.07 12.34 -9.78
C PRO A 25 -6.80 12.73 -8.32
N GLY A 26 -6.03 11.90 -7.62
CA GLY A 26 -5.50 12.26 -6.30
C GLY A 26 -4.40 13.34 -6.40
N ASN A 27 -4.24 14.12 -5.33
CA ASN A 27 -3.13 15.08 -5.24
C ASN A 27 -1.82 14.35 -4.90
N THR A 28 -0.88 14.34 -5.85
CA THR A 28 0.44 13.70 -5.74
C THR A 28 1.57 14.70 -5.46
N SER A 29 1.27 15.90 -4.95
CA SER A 29 2.27 16.97 -4.71
C SER A 29 3.08 16.77 -3.42
N ASP A 30 3.16 15.55 -2.90
CA ASP A 30 3.95 15.24 -1.72
C ASP A 30 5.37 14.76 -2.08
N ALA A 31 6.23 14.61 -1.07
CA ALA A 31 7.64 14.24 -1.27
C ALA A 31 7.84 12.86 -1.89
N MET A 32 6.85 11.95 -1.77
CA MET A 32 6.92 10.62 -2.35
C MET A 32 6.24 10.56 -3.72
N GLY A 33 5.43 11.55 -4.08
CA GLY A 33 4.85 11.72 -5.41
C GLY A 33 3.73 10.73 -5.70
N PHE A 34 2.97 10.26 -4.71
CA PHE A 34 1.87 9.32 -4.93
C PHE A 34 0.64 9.65 -4.09
N ARG A 35 -0.53 9.20 -4.55
CA ARG A 35 -1.76 9.31 -3.77
C ARG A 35 -2.58 8.05 -3.88
N VAL A 36 -2.87 7.49 -2.71
CA VAL A 36 -3.82 6.41 -2.53
C VAL A 36 -5.22 6.98 -2.30
N THR A 37 -6.18 6.58 -3.13
CA THR A 37 -7.61 6.81 -2.89
C THR A 37 -8.25 5.52 -2.42
N LEU A 38 -8.33 5.35 -1.10
CA LEU A 38 -8.82 4.12 -0.47
C LEU A 38 -10.35 4.00 -0.54
N VAL A 39 -10.81 2.86 -1.05
CA VAL A 39 -12.21 2.42 -0.98
C VAL A 39 -12.27 1.18 -0.11
N SER A 40 -12.64 1.39 1.15
CA SER A 40 -12.74 0.34 2.16
C SER A 40 -14.19 0.09 2.56
N MET A 41 -14.41 -0.82 3.50
CA MET A 41 -15.71 -0.99 4.16
C MET A 41 -16.29 0.30 4.78
N THR A 42 -15.46 1.31 5.03
CA THR A 42 -15.95 2.63 5.46
C THR A 42 -16.65 3.39 4.32
N GLN A 43 -16.19 3.22 3.08
CA GLN A 43 -16.79 3.86 1.89
C GLN A 43 -17.87 2.97 1.25
N ILE A 44 -17.69 1.65 1.29
CA ILE A 44 -18.65 0.65 0.80
C ILE A 44 -18.95 -0.33 1.94
N PRO A 45 -19.92 -0.04 2.82
CA PRO A 45 -20.28 -0.90 3.95
C PRO A 45 -20.59 -2.35 3.56
N GLY A 46 -21.13 -2.56 2.36
CA GLY A 46 -21.43 -3.88 1.79
C GLY A 46 -20.21 -4.79 1.57
N LEU A 47 -18.97 -4.28 1.69
CA LEU A 47 -17.75 -5.10 1.66
C LEU A 47 -17.57 -5.94 2.94
N ASN A 48 -18.28 -5.62 4.03
CA ASN A 48 -18.19 -6.37 5.27
C ASN A 48 -18.53 -7.85 5.02
N THR A 49 -17.72 -8.75 5.57
CA THR A 49 -17.79 -10.23 5.45
C THR A 49 -17.51 -10.84 4.07
N LEU A 50 -17.27 -10.04 3.02
CA LEU A 50 -17.02 -10.56 1.67
C LEU A 50 -15.57 -10.99 1.40
N GLY A 51 -14.66 -10.78 2.35
CA GLY A 51 -13.27 -11.23 2.23
C GLY A 51 -12.47 -10.50 1.14
N ILE A 52 -12.99 -9.40 0.60
CA ILE A 52 -12.32 -8.57 -0.40
C ILE A 52 -12.35 -7.10 0.02
N CYS A 53 -11.35 -6.36 -0.40
CA CYS A 53 -11.37 -4.91 -0.39
C CYS A 53 -10.89 -4.45 -1.76
N LEU A 54 -11.69 -3.60 -2.41
CA LEU A 54 -11.27 -2.97 -3.67
C LEU A 54 -10.30 -1.85 -3.31
N HIS A 55 -9.09 -2.26 -3.00
CA HIS A 55 -8.12 -1.40 -2.39
C HIS A 55 -7.43 -0.58 -3.48
N GLN A 56 -7.97 0.62 -3.63
CA GLN A 56 -7.22 1.80 -4.00
C GLN A 56 -6.97 1.98 -5.50
N LYS A 57 -7.41 3.13 -5.99
CA LYS A 57 -6.71 3.78 -7.10
C LYS A 57 -5.46 4.43 -6.54
N VAL A 58 -4.34 4.17 -7.18
CA VAL A 58 -3.07 4.80 -6.86
C VAL A 58 -2.68 5.70 -8.02
N ASP A 59 -2.57 6.99 -7.74
CA ASP A 59 -2.07 8.01 -8.66
C ASP A 59 -0.59 8.25 -8.36
N TYR A 60 0.23 8.36 -9.40
CA TYR A 60 1.67 8.61 -9.29
C TYR A 60 2.05 9.82 -10.13
N ALA A 61 2.76 10.78 -9.53
CA ALA A 61 3.52 11.80 -10.24
C ALA A 61 4.69 11.13 -11.02
N PRO A 62 5.35 11.84 -11.95
CA PRO A 62 6.59 11.34 -12.56
C PRO A 62 7.60 11.01 -11.48
N TRP A 63 8.21 9.82 -11.55
CA TRP A 63 9.15 9.31 -10.54
C TRP A 63 8.58 9.09 -9.12
N GLY A 64 7.26 9.22 -8.95
CA GLY A 64 6.58 8.95 -7.68
C GLY A 64 6.70 7.48 -7.26
N ILE A 65 6.77 7.24 -5.95
CA ILE A 65 6.92 5.92 -5.37
C ILE A 65 5.84 5.67 -4.32
N VAL A 66 5.35 4.44 -4.27
CA VAL A 66 4.81 3.89 -3.02
C VAL A 66 6.00 3.22 -2.32
N PRO A 67 6.37 3.67 -1.11
CA PRO A 67 7.55 3.17 -0.42
C PRO A 67 7.43 1.69 -0.05
N LEU A 68 8.54 1.08 0.39
CA LEU A 68 8.53 -0.31 0.87
C LEU A 68 7.47 -0.49 1.97
N HIS A 69 6.54 -1.38 1.72
CA HIS A 69 5.44 -1.69 2.62
C HIS A 69 5.01 -3.15 2.52
N THR A 70 4.14 -3.57 3.44
CA THR A 70 3.54 -4.91 3.43
C THR A 70 2.09 -4.88 3.93
N HIS A 71 1.31 -5.85 3.46
CA HIS A 71 -0.06 -6.10 3.89
C HIS A 71 -0.09 -7.37 4.75
N PRO A 72 -0.25 -7.26 6.09
CA PRO A 72 -0.17 -8.41 6.98
C PRO A 72 -1.34 -9.40 6.85
N ARG A 73 -2.45 -8.99 6.22
CA ARG A 73 -3.70 -9.78 6.19
C ARG A 73 -4.28 -9.99 4.79
N ALA A 74 -3.55 -9.69 3.73
CA ALA A 74 -4.06 -9.86 2.36
C ALA A 74 -2.95 -10.01 1.32
N ILE A 75 -3.28 -10.69 0.22
CA ILE A 75 -2.55 -10.52 -1.05
C ILE A 75 -3.01 -9.22 -1.70
N GLU A 76 -2.19 -8.67 -2.57
CA GLU A 76 -2.55 -7.58 -3.48
C GLU A 76 -2.41 -8.03 -4.92
N ILE A 77 -3.39 -7.67 -5.75
CA ILE A 77 -3.28 -7.69 -7.21
C ILE A 77 -3.36 -6.26 -7.71
N LEU A 78 -2.40 -5.83 -8.52
CA LEU A 78 -2.29 -4.47 -9.05
C LEU A 78 -2.34 -4.50 -10.58
N THR A 79 -3.23 -3.69 -11.15
CA THR A 79 -3.40 -3.52 -12.60
C THR A 79 -3.06 -2.08 -12.99
N VAL A 80 -2.19 -1.90 -13.97
CA VAL A 80 -1.85 -0.56 -14.47
C VAL A 80 -2.92 -0.08 -15.45
N ILE A 81 -3.51 1.07 -15.19
CA ILE A 81 -4.54 1.69 -16.04
C ILE A 81 -3.93 2.75 -16.97
N GLU A 82 -2.85 3.41 -16.52
CA GLU A 82 -2.14 4.43 -17.28
C GLU A 82 -0.66 4.49 -16.89
N GLY A 83 0.20 4.87 -17.84
CA GLY A 83 1.64 5.05 -17.61
C GLY A 83 2.43 3.73 -17.58
N SER A 84 3.54 3.74 -16.84
CA SER A 84 4.41 2.58 -16.67
C SER A 84 4.98 2.55 -15.25
N LEU A 85 4.84 1.41 -14.59
CA LEU A 85 5.27 1.21 -13.22
C LEU A 85 6.34 0.12 -13.16
N GLU A 86 7.46 0.41 -12.52
CA GLU A 86 8.30 -0.65 -11.97
C GLU A 86 7.69 -1.10 -10.65
N VAL A 87 7.49 -2.40 -10.51
CA VAL A 87 7.02 -3.01 -9.27
C VAL A 87 7.99 -4.07 -8.82
N GLY A 88 8.02 -4.36 -7.52
CA GLY A 88 8.81 -5.47 -7.03
C GLY A 88 8.49 -5.86 -5.60
N PHE A 89 8.83 -7.10 -5.26
CA PHE A 89 8.78 -7.63 -3.90
C PHE A 89 10.00 -8.48 -3.58
N VAL A 90 10.25 -8.68 -2.30
CA VAL A 90 11.36 -9.50 -1.80
C VAL A 90 10.81 -10.76 -1.15
N THR A 91 11.32 -11.93 -1.54
CA THR A 91 10.94 -13.22 -0.93
C THR A 91 11.46 -13.33 0.51
N SER A 92 10.88 -14.22 1.31
CA SER A 92 11.34 -14.47 2.68
C SER A 92 12.76 -15.07 2.74
N ASN A 93 13.30 -15.12 3.96
CA ASN A 93 14.54 -15.82 4.27
C ASN A 93 14.48 -17.31 3.89
N PRO A 94 15.64 -17.93 3.59
CA PRO A 94 16.97 -17.32 3.50
C PRO A 94 17.24 -16.60 2.17
N GLY A 95 16.33 -16.71 1.19
CA GLY A 95 16.60 -16.30 -0.18
C GLY A 95 16.66 -14.79 -0.40
N ASN A 96 15.80 -14.01 0.29
CA ASN A 96 15.72 -12.54 0.15
C ASN A 96 15.78 -12.06 -1.30
N ARG A 97 15.17 -12.82 -2.22
CA ARG A 97 15.31 -12.62 -3.66
C ARG A 97 14.38 -11.50 -4.08
N HIS A 98 14.94 -10.50 -4.75
CA HIS A 98 14.18 -9.43 -5.36
C HIS A 98 13.54 -9.91 -6.68
N ILE A 99 12.21 -9.84 -6.75
CA ILE A 99 11.43 -10.13 -7.95
C ILE A 99 10.82 -8.83 -8.42
N THR A 100 11.16 -8.39 -9.62
CA THR A 100 10.75 -7.10 -10.17
C THR A 100 10.33 -7.20 -11.64
N LYS A 101 9.46 -6.29 -12.06
CA LYS A 101 9.03 -6.14 -13.46
C LYS A 101 8.59 -4.71 -13.74
N ILE A 102 8.78 -4.28 -14.99
CA ILE A 102 8.14 -3.08 -15.53
C ILE A 102 6.80 -3.48 -16.14
N LEU A 103 5.73 -2.88 -15.62
CA LEU A 103 4.36 -3.02 -16.07
C LEU A 103 3.97 -1.82 -16.94
N LYS A 104 3.24 -2.08 -18.01
CA LYS A 104 2.59 -1.08 -18.86
C LYS A 104 1.08 -1.12 -18.67
N LYS A 105 0.37 -0.14 -19.24
CA LYS A 105 -1.09 -0.13 -19.29
C LYS A 105 -1.66 -1.50 -19.69
N GLY A 106 -2.53 -2.04 -18.86
CA GLY A 106 -3.18 -3.35 -19.01
C GLY A 106 -2.45 -4.51 -18.33
N ASP A 107 -1.19 -4.34 -17.94
CA ASP A 107 -0.43 -5.38 -17.24
C ASP A 107 -0.88 -5.51 -15.77
N VAL A 108 -0.72 -6.72 -15.25
CA VAL A 108 -1.11 -7.11 -13.90
C VAL A 108 0.07 -7.73 -13.16
N PHE A 109 0.15 -7.50 -11.85
CA PHE A 109 1.14 -8.10 -10.97
C PHE A 109 0.53 -8.44 -9.61
N VAL A 110 1.04 -9.50 -8.97
CA VAL A 110 0.53 -10.01 -7.70
C VAL A 110 1.61 -9.94 -6.63
N PHE A 111 1.26 -9.41 -5.47
CA PHE A 111 2.09 -9.36 -4.27
C PHE A 111 1.56 -10.36 -3.23
N PRO A 112 2.34 -11.40 -2.86
CA PRO A 112 1.94 -12.36 -1.84
C PRO A 112 1.78 -11.73 -0.45
N VAL A 113 0.94 -12.36 0.39
CA VAL A 113 0.65 -11.89 1.76
C VAL A 113 1.94 -11.68 2.54
N GLY A 114 2.05 -10.52 3.21
CA GLY A 114 3.13 -10.26 4.15
C GLY A 114 4.50 -9.96 3.53
N LEU A 115 4.67 -10.09 2.20
CA LEU A 115 5.96 -9.76 1.57
C LEU A 115 6.12 -8.25 1.38
N ILE A 116 7.34 -7.77 1.66
CA ILE A 116 7.70 -6.38 1.46
C ILE A 116 7.78 -6.11 -0.04
N HIS A 117 7.06 -5.09 -0.48
CA HIS A 117 6.98 -4.70 -1.88
C HIS A 117 6.89 -3.18 -2.06
N TYR A 118 7.02 -2.74 -3.31
CA TYR A 118 7.00 -1.33 -3.70
C TYR A 118 6.45 -1.15 -5.12
N GLN A 119 6.09 0.09 -5.44
CA GLN A 119 5.81 0.52 -6.80
C GLN A 119 6.52 1.85 -7.08
N ARG A 120 7.05 2.03 -8.29
CA ARG A 120 7.71 3.25 -8.75
C ARG A 120 7.23 3.60 -10.15
N ASN A 121 6.77 4.82 -10.34
CA ASN A 121 6.56 5.36 -11.68
C ASN A 121 7.92 5.64 -12.33
N ILE A 122 8.18 5.01 -13.48
CA ILE A 122 9.43 5.21 -14.24
C ILE A 122 9.20 6.04 -15.50
N GLY A 123 7.96 6.50 -15.72
CA GLY A 123 7.60 7.37 -16.82
C GLY A 123 7.85 8.84 -16.51
N TYR A 124 7.94 9.63 -17.58
CA TYR A 124 8.00 11.10 -17.50
C TYR A 124 6.62 11.76 -17.31
N GLY A 125 5.54 10.99 -17.47
CA GLY A 125 4.17 11.42 -17.18
C GLY A 125 3.62 10.77 -15.91
N ASN A 126 2.39 11.13 -15.57
CA ASN A 126 1.67 10.50 -14.47
C ASN A 126 1.36 9.02 -14.79
N ALA A 127 1.22 8.20 -13.76
CA ALA A 127 0.77 6.82 -13.87
C ALA A 127 -0.41 6.57 -12.93
N VAL A 128 -1.25 5.60 -13.28
CA VAL A 128 -2.41 5.21 -12.50
C VAL A 128 -2.50 3.69 -12.45
N ALA A 129 -2.72 3.16 -11.26
CA ALA A 129 -3.01 1.75 -11.05
C ALA A 129 -4.26 1.56 -10.18
N ILE A 130 -4.90 0.40 -10.32
CA ILE A 130 -5.95 -0.07 -9.42
C ILE A 130 -5.45 -1.34 -8.76
N ALA A 131 -5.54 -1.39 -7.44
CA ALA A 131 -5.28 -2.59 -6.67
C ALA A 131 -6.57 -3.21 -6.09
N ALA A 132 -6.52 -4.51 -5.84
CA ALA A 132 -7.52 -5.24 -5.08
C ALA A 132 -6.83 -6.17 -4.10
N LEU A 133 -7.39 -6.26 -2.89
CA LEU A 133 -6.80 -7.02 -1.80
C LEU A 133 -7.78 -8.06 -1.28
N SER A 134 -7.24 -9.23 -0.93
CA SER A 134 -8.01 -10.40 -0.48
C SER A 134 -8.45 -10.35 0.99
N SER A 135 -8.75 -9.15 1.51
CA SER A 135 -9.28 -8.96 2.86
C SER A 135 -9.98 -7.62 2.96
N GLN A 136 -11.12 -7.57 3.65
CA GLN A 136 -11.83 -6.33 3.97
C GLN A 136 -10.97 -5.35 4.79
N ASN A 137 -9.98 -5.85 5.52
CA ASN A 137 -9.03 -5.06 6.30
C ASN A 137 -7.61 -5.63 6.12
N PRO A 138 -6.92 -5.29 5.03
CA PRO A 138 -5.58 -5.81 4.76
C PRO A 138 -4.54 -5.30 5.75
N GLY A 139 -4.71 -4.07 6.24
CA GLY A 139 -3.69 -3.32 6.98
C GLY A 139 -2.53 -2.92 6.08
N VAL A 140 -1.78 -1.89 6.47
CA VAL A 140 -0.56 -1.49 5.76
C VAL A 140 0.53 -1.22 6.79
N ILE A 141 1.72 -1.73 6.53
CA ILE A 141 2.91 -1.47 7.34
C ILE A 141 3.95 -0.86 6.42
N THR A 142 4.09 0.46 6.47
CA THR A 142 5.17 1.17 5.77
C THR A 142 6.45 0.98 6.56
N ILE A 143 7.44 0.33 5.96
CA ILE A 143 8.61 -0.18 6.68
C ILE A 143 9.38 0.95 7.38
N ALA A 144 9.68 2.04 6.66
CA ALA A 144 10.44 3.14 7.23
C ALA A 144 9.69 3.85 8.38
N ASN A 145 8.39 4.09 8.23
CA ASN A 145 7.57 4.71 9.29
C ASN A 145 7.50 3.82 10.53
N THR A 146 7.36 2.50 10.37
CA THR A 146 7.29 1.58 11.52
C THR A 146 8.64 1.40 12.20
N VAL A 147 9.74 1.38 11.45
CA VAL A 147 11.08 1.18 12.03
C VAL A 147 11.64 2.46 12.64
N PHE A 148 11.47 3.61 11.98
CA PHE A 148 12.13 4.87 12.35
C PHE A 148 11.18 5.93 12.90
N GLY A 149 9.86 5.81 12.69
CA GLY A 149 8.85 6.79 13.13
C GLY A 149 7.83 6.24 14.14
N SER A 150 8.06 5.07 14.74
CA SER A 150 7.16 4.51 15.74
C SER A 150 7.03 5.43 16.96
N LYS A 151 5.88 5.41 17.64
CA LYS A 151 5.68 6.14 18.90
C LYS A 151 5.21 5.17 19.99
N PRO A 152 6.00 4.93 21.06
CA PRO A 152 7.35 5.47 21.30
C PRO A 152 8.40 4.96 20.28
N ASP A 153 9.51 5.68 20.17
CA ASP A 153 10.60 5.33 19.24
C ASP A 153 11.24 3.99 19.64
N ILE A 154 11.63 3.17 18.65
CA ILE A 154 12.50 2.02 18.91
C ILE A 154 13.86 2.53 19.39
N SER A 155 14.41 1.87 20.41
CA SER A 155 15.72 2.22 20.97
C SER A 155 16.79 2.37 19.89
N THR A 156 17.45 3.52 19.86
CA THR A 156 18.55 3.79 18.93
C THR A 156 19.66 2.75 19.04
N ASP A 157 19.97 2.27 20.25
CA ASP A 157 20.94 1.20 20.48
C ASP A 157 20.55 -0.10 19.77
N LEU A 158 19.26 -0.47 19.84
CA LEU A 158 18.74 -1.67 19.20
C LEU A 158 18.79 -1.54 17.68
N LEU A 159 18.34 -0.40 17.13
CA LEU A 159 18.39 -0.16 15.68
C LEU A 159 19.82 -0.08 15.16
N ALA A 160 20.73 0.57 15.86
CA ALA A 160 22.15 0.65 15.48
C ALA A 160 22.76 -0.75 15.39
N LYS A 161 22.47 -1.61 16.38
CA LYS A 161 22.92 -3.00 16.36
C LYS A 161 22.27 -3.83 15.25
N ALA A 162 20.96 -3.67 15.02
CA ALA A 162 20.21 -4.43 14.03
C ALA A 162 20.61 -4.06 12.58
N PHE A 163 20.80 -2.78 12.32
CA PHE A 163 21.20 -2.27 11.00
C PHE A 163 22.72 -2.26 10.80
N GLN A 164 23.52 -2.56 11.84
CA GLN A 164 24.99 -2.57 11.81
C GLN A 164 25.57 -1.21 11.40
N VAL A 165 25.00 -0.14 11.95
CA VAL A 165 25.40 1.26 11.70
C VAL A 165 25.61 2.00 13.00
N ASP A 166 26.25 3.17 12.92
CA ASP A 166 26.38 4.06 14.06
C ASP A 166 25.03 4.66 14.48
N LYS A 167 24.93 5.00 15.77
CA LYS A 167 23.75 5.69 16.34
C LYS A 167 23.41 6.98 15.60
N SER A 168 24.42 7.68 15.08
CA SER A 168 24.25 8.92 14.31
C SER A 168 23.42 8.71 13.04
N ALA A 169 23.63 7.60 12.33
CA ALA A 169 22.84 7.25 11.15
C ALA A 169 21.38 6.95 11.53
N VAL A 170 21.16 6.24 12.65
CA VAL A 170 19.82 5.97 13.16
C VAL A 170 19.10 7.26 13.55
N TRP A 171 19.76 8.18 14.26
CA TRP A 171 19.17 9.48 14.60
C TRP A 171 18.77 10.28 13.38
N GLN A 172 19.61 10.30 12.33
CA GLN A 172 19.27 10.97 11.08
C GLN A 172 18.05 10.37 10.39
N LEU A 173 17.87 9.04 10.48
CA LEU A 173 16.68 8.38 9.95
C LEU A 173 15.46 8.70 10.82
N GLN A 174 15.53 8.53 12.14
CA GLN A 174 14.42 8.82 13.05
C GLN A 174 13.96 10.28 12.98
N ALA A 175 14.87 11.24 12.73
CA ALA A 175 14.50 12.64 12.58
C ALA A 175 13.68 12.96 11.30
N LYS A 176 13.61 12.03 10.33
CA LYS A 176 12.85 12.20 9.08
C LYS A 176 11.43 11.63 9.14
N PHE A 177 11.10 10.84 10.15
CA PHE A 177 9.83 10.10 10.27
C PHE A 177 9.12 10.44 11.59
#